data_AF-A0A2G9U170-F1
#
_entry.id   AF-A0A2G9U170-F1
#
_cell.length_a   1.000
_cell.length_b   1.000
_cell.length_c   1.000
_cell.angle_alpha   90.00
_cell.angle_beta   90.00
_cell.angle_gamma   90.00
#
_symmetry.space_group_name_H-M   'P 1'
#
loop_
_entity.id
_entity.type
_entity.pdbx_description
1 polymer ?
#
loop_
_entity_poly.entity_id
_entity_poly.type
_entity_poly.pdbx_seq_one_letter_code
_entity_poly.pdbx_strand_id
1 'polypeptide(L)'
;MVCEFLRNHVIRSCAELNRQYETSSVDGERRLRETQLQILLELYTSCLDPKEPSKVLEIVRKMRIVYFVASASRMRTFLEEQVSDNFIHLVPKLIADVFDELCIQLPDDLEEFDSDDDLSFPLFNNVGSGGRLQQLDQLLDEIQAPEEEPTNTKGKTVKKKAKEADIVKAAVDEDTKSPSKSELSEIFL
;
A
#
# COMPACT_ATOMS: atom_id res chain seq x y z
N MET A 1 32.37 11.07 9.01
CA MET A 1 33.44 10.16 8.51
C MET A 1 32.95 8.81 8.01
N VAL A 2 32.40 7.89 8.83
CA VAL A 2 31.97 6.55 8.30
C VAL A 2 30.69 6.62 7.47
N CYS A 3 29.63 7.28 7.95
CA CYS A 3 28.38 7.40 7.18
C CYS A 3 28.55 8.17 5.86
N GLU A 4 29.40 9.20 5.84
CA GLU A 4 29.73 9.93 4.61
C GLU A 4 30.51 9.05 3.63
N PHE A 5 31.47 8.27 4.12
CA PHE A 5 32.20 7.33 3.27
C PHE A 5 31.26 6.30 2.64
N LEU A 6 30.37 5.70 3.44
CA LEU A 6 29.39 4.73 2.94
C LEU A 6 28.50 5.36 1.87
N ARG A 7 27.96 6.55 2.15
CA ARG A 7 27.09 7.27 1.19
C ARG A 7 27.80 7.65 -0.10
N ASN A 8 29.05 8.09 -0.03
CA ASN A 8 29.76 8.61 -1.19
C ASN A 8 30.42 7.52 -2.06
N HIS A 9 30.68 6.33 -1.51
CA HIS A 9 31.51 5.33 -2.18
C HIS A 9 30.94 3.91 -2.22
N VAL A 10 29.99 3.57 -1.33
CA VAL A 10 29.51 2.19 -1.18
C VAL A 10 28.03 2.08 -1.57
N ILE A 11 27.23 3.01 -1.06
CA ILE A 11 25.79 3.05 -1.32
C ILE A 11 25.59 3.55 -2.75
N ARG A 12 24.86 2.76 -3.53
CA ARG A 12 24.47 3.08 -4.90
C ARG A 12 22.98 3.36 -4.94
N SER A 13 22.60 4.33 -5.75
CA SER A 13 21.21 4.57 -6.08
C SER A 13 20.59 3.38 -6.83
N CYS A 14 19.27 3.29 -6.79
CA CYS A 14 18.47 2.36 -7.58
C CYS A 14 18.79 2.48 -9.07
N ALA A 15 19.00 3.71 -9.57
CA ALA A 15 19.36 3.96 -10.97
C ALA A 15 20.72 3.35 -11.33
N GLU A 16 21.73 3.51 -10.48
CA GLU A 16 23.06 2.93 -10.68
C GLU A 16 23.02 1.40 -10.63
N LEU A 17 22.25 0.82 -9.68
CA LEU A 17 22.05 -0.63 -9.62
C LEU A 17 21.38 -1.15 -10.89
N ASN A 18 20.32 -0.51 -11.38
CA ASN A 18 19.66 -0.94 -12.61
C ASN A 18 20.59 -0.89 -13.81
N ARG A 19 21.36 0.21 -13.97
CA ARG A 19 22.33 0.36 -15.05
C ARG A 19 23.43 -0.71 -15.01
N GLN A 20 23.88 -1.09 -13.81
CA GLN A 20 24.90 -2.13 -13.65
C GLN A 20 24.43 -3.51 -14.13
N TYR A 21 23.13 -3.80 -14.00
CA TYR A 21 22.57 -5.12 -14.28
C TYR A 21 21.74 -5.19 -15.57
N GLU A 22 21.56 -4.09 -16.29
CA GLU A 22 20.82 -4.06 -17.58
C GLU A 22 21.38 -5.04 -18.63
N THR A 23 22.70 -5.26 -18.63
CA THR A 23 23.39 -6.07 -19.64
C THR A 23 23.66 -7.52 -19.22
N SER A 24 23.37 -7.90 -17.97
CA SER A 24 23.80 -9.19 -17.42
C SER A 24 22.60 -10.03 -16.96
N SER A 25 22.01 -10.80 -17.88
CA SER A 25 20.86 -11.67 -17.60
C SER A 25 21.19 -12.88 -16.72
N VAL A 26 22.47 -13.20 -16.52
CA VAL A 26 22.93 -14.36 -15.74
C VAL A 26 23.10 -14.04 -14.25
N ASP A 27 23.03 -12.76 -13.88
CA ASP A 27 23.50 -12.28 -12.57
C ASP A 27 22.37 -12.00 -11.55
N GLY A 28 21.21 -12.65 -11.72
CA GLY A 28 20.01 -12.39 -10.91
C GLY A 28 20.23 -12.55 -9.40
N GLU A 29 20.86 -13.64 -8.96
CA GLU A 29 21.09 -13.88 -7.53
C GLU A 29 22.15 -12.92 -6.94
N ARG A 30 23.13 -12.50 -7.75
CA ARG A 30 24.10 -11.48 -7.33
C ARG A 30 23.43 -10.11 -7.23
N ARG A 31 22.61 -9.74 -8.22
CA ARG A 31 21.79 -8.52 -8.20
C ARG A 31 20.90 -8.49 -6.97
N LEU A 32 20.24 -9.60 -6.66
CA LEU A 32 19.41 -9.73 -5.48
C LEU A 32 20.19 -9.46 -4.20
N ARG A 33 21.30 -10.18 -3.98
CA ARG A 33 22.12 -10.03 -2.78
C ARG A 33 22.72 -8.63 -2.65
N GLU A 34 23.19 -8.05 -3.75
CA GLU A 34 23.70 -6.68 -3.74
C GLU A 34 22.58 -5.68 -3.41
N THR A 35 21.39 -5.85 -3.97
CA THR A 35 20.24 -4.97 -3.69
C THR A 35 19.81 -5.07 -2.22
N GLN A 36 19.73 -6.29 -1.67
CA GLN A 36 19.44 -6.51 -0.25
C GLN A 36 20.47 -5.83 0.65
N LEU A 37 21.76 -5.99 0.35
CA LEU A 37 22.83 -5.33 1.09
C LEU A 37 22.73 -3.80 1.02
N GLN A 38 22.40 -3.27 -0.17
CA GLN A 38 22.19 -1.83 -0.38
C GLN A 38 21.04 -1.28 0.47
N ILE A 39 19.96 -2.04 0.65
CA ILE A 39 18.85 -1.66 1.54
C ILE A 39 19.31 -1.62 3.01
N LEU A 40 19.99 -2.67 3.46
CA LEU A 40 20.49 -2.74 4.84
C LEU A 40 21.47 -1.59 5.16
N LEU A 41 22.31 -1.21 4.19
CA LEU A 41 23.23 -0.09 4.35
C LEU A 41 22.51 1.26 4.43
N GLU A 42 21.47 1.48 3.63
CA GLU A 42 20.67 2.71 3.72
C GLU A 42 20.05 2.83 5.11
N LEU A 43 19.38 1.77 5.58
CA LEU A 43 18.79 1.70 6.92
C LEU A 43 19.82 1.96 8.01
N TYR A 44 20.97 1.31 7.94
CA TYR A 44 22.05 1.49 8.90
C TYR A 44 22.57 2.94 8.93
N THR A 45 22.70 3.59 7.76
CA THR A 45 23.09 5.00 7.73
C THR A 45 22.01 5.91 8.32
N SER A 46 20.73 5.61 8.14
CA SER A 46 19.63 6.34 8.77
C SER A 46 19.63 6.18 10.30
N CYS A 47 20.01 5.01 10.83
CA CYS A 47 20.19 4.83 12.28
C CYS A 47 21.32 5.69 12.85
N LEU A 48 22.43 5.80 12.12
CA LEU A 48 23.63 6.50 12.59
C LEU A 48 23.56 8.02 12.42
N ASP A 49 22.76 8.52 11.47
CA ASP A 49 22.63 9.96 11.20
C ASP A 49 21.15 10.37 11.03
N PRO A 50 20.40 10.53 12.15
CA PRO A 50 18.96 10.83 12.11
C PRO A 50 18.62 12.21 11.55
N LYS A 51 19.62 13.08 11.34
CA LYS A 51 19.42 14.43 10.80
C LYS A 51 19.32 14.45 9.27
N GLU A 52 19.70 13.35 8.63
CA GLU A 52 19.62 13.23 7.18
C GLU A 52 18.17 13.13 6.70
N PRO A 53 17.89 13.62 5.47
CA PRO A 53 16.62 13.38 4.83
C PRO A 53 16.30 11.88 4.74
N SER A 54 15.02 11.59 4.98
CA SER A 54 14.47 10.25 4.90
C SER A 54 14.81 9.57 3.57
N LYS A 55 15.19 8.30 3.65
CA LYS A 55 15.56 7.45 2.50
C LYS A 55 14.47 6.45 2.12
N VAL A 56 13.26 6.59 2.66
CA VAL A 56 12.12 5.67 2.43
C VAL A 56 11.94 5.37 0.95
N LEU A 57 11.78 6.40 0.11
CA LEU A 57 11.55 6.21 -1.32
C LEU A 57 12.69 5.45 -2.02
N GLU A 58 13.93 5.65 -1.60
CA GLU A 58 15.07 4.95 -2.18
C GLU A 58 15.10 3.48 -1.74
N ILE A 59 14.82 3.22 -0.46
CA ILE A 59 14.67 1.86 0.09
C ILE A 59 13.52 1.14 -0.61
N VAL A 60 12.36 1.77 -0.77
CA VAL A 60 11.17 1.23 -1.45
C VAL A 60 11.49 0.90 -2.91
N ARG A 61 12.21 1.78 -3.62
CA ARG A 61 12.66 1.48 -5.00
C ARG A 61 13.58 0.26 -5.05
N LYS A 62 14.51 0.12 -4.11
CA LYS A 62 15.38 -1.07 -4.02
C LYS A 62 14.58 -2.32 -3.63
N MET A 63 13.59 -2.22 -2.74
CA MET A 63 12.67 -3.31 -2.43
C MET A 63 11.89 -3.77 -3.66
N ARG A 64 11.44 -2.84 -4.51
CA ARG A 64 10.80 -3.18 -5.79
C ARG A 64 11.76 -3.94 -6.72
N ILE A 65 13.07 -3.65 -6.71
CA ILE A 65 14.05 -4.48 -7.43
C ILE A 65 14.06 -5.91 -6.87
N VAL A 66 14.06 -6.09 -5.54
CA VAL A 66 13.99 -7.42 -4.90
C VAL A 66 12.74 -8.19 -5.37
N TYR A 67 11.59 -7.52 -5.40
CA TYR A 67 10.35 -8.08 -5.95
C TYR A 67 10.52 -8.55 -7.40
N PHE A 68 11.08 -7.70 -8.27
CA PHE A 68 11.23 -8.01 -9.70
C PHE A 68 12.26 -9.11 -9.98
N VAL A 69 13.35 -9.16 -9.22
CA VAL A 69 14.45 -10.11 -9.47
C VAL A 69 14.14 -11.49 -8.89
N ALA A 70 13.40 -11.56 -7.79
CA ALA A 70 13.15 -12.81 -7.09
C ALA A 70 11.66 -13.18 -7.05
N SER A 71 10.87 -12.50 -6.22
CA SER A 71 9.42 -12.67 -6.08
C SER A 71 8.87 -11.80 -4.95
N ALA A 72 7.55 -11.64 -4.92
CA ALA A 72 6.83 -11.00 -3.81
C ALA A 72 7.10 -11.67 -2.47
N SER A 73 7.07 -13.01 -2.41
CA SER A 73 7.32 -13.76 -1.19
C SER A 73 8.73 -13.52 -0.65
N ARG A 74 9.75 -13.57 -1.51
CA ARG A 74 11.13 -13.29 -1.09
C ARG A 74 11.34 -11.85 -0.64
N MET A 75 10.71 -10.87 -1.30
CA MET A 75 10.76 -9.47 -0.85
C MET A 75 10.12 -9.33 0.53
N ARG A 76 8.93 -9.94 0.73
CA ARG A 76 8.22 -9.92 2.01
C ARG A 76 9.02 -10.57 3.13
N THR A 77 9.53 -11.78 2.91
CA THR A 77 10.40 -12.48 3.88
C THR A 77 11.63 -11.63 4.23
N PHE A 78 12.25 -10.97 3.25
CA PHE A 78 13.36 -10.07 3.52
C PHE A 78 12.95 -8.84 4.34
N LEU A 79 11.80 -8.23 4.03
CA LEU A 79 11.27 -7.08 4.77
C LEU A 79 10.90 -7.45 6.22
N GLU A 80 10.22 -8.58 6.41
CA GLU A 80 9.77 -9.03 7.73
C GLU A 80 10.96 -9.54 8.56
N GLU A 81 11.75 -10.51 8.07
CA GLU A 81 12.79 -11.17 8.88
C GLU A 81 14.13 -10.42 8.91
N GLN A 82 14.54 -9.78 7.81
CA GLN A 82 15.88 -9.17 7.76
C GLN A 82 15.84 -7.68 8.05
N VAL A 83 14.79 -6.98 7.60
CA VAL A 83 14.64 -5.55 7.86
C VAL A 83 13.92 -5.30 9.18
N SER A 84 12.75 -5.88 9.42
CA SER A 84 11.97 -5.54 10.61
C SER A 84 12.67 -6.04 11.88
N ASP A 85 13.05 -7.32 11.95
CA ASP A 85 13.73 -7.88 13.14
C ASP A 85 14.99 -7.10 13.57
N ASN A 86 15.71 -6.49 12.62
CA ASN A 86 16.95 -5.76 12.90
C ASN A 86 16.77 -4.26 13.16
N PHE A 87 15.75 -3.63 12.56
CA PHE A 87 15.65 -2.17 12.50
C PHE A 87 14.40 -1.58 13.13
N ILE A 88 13.38 -2.39 13.42
CA ILE A 88 12.09 -1.92 13.97
C ILE A 88 12.27 -1.11 15.26
N HIS A 89 13.17 -1.53 16.16
CA HIS A 89 13.45 -0.82 17.41
C HIS A 89 14.45 0.34 17.27
N LEU A 90 15.14 0.45 16.12
CA LEU A 90 16.16 1.46 15.89
C LEU A 90 15.59 2.68 15.14
N VAL A 91 14.76 2.42 14.14
CA VAL A 91 14.17 3.43 13.25
C VAL A 91 12.71 3.10 12.94
N PRO A 92 11.84 2.95 13.96
CA PRO A 92 10.47 2.41 13.78
C PRO A 92 9.65 3.16 12.75
N LYS A 93 9.62 4.50 12.83
CA LYS A 93 8.92 5.36 11.86
C LYS A 93 9.39 5.13 10.42
N LEU A 94 10.70 5.01 10.21
CA LEU A 94 11.25 4.75 8.87
C LEU A 94 10.78 3.40 8.32
N ILE A 95 10.70 2.38 9.18
CA ILE A 95 10.21 1.06 8.79
C ILE A 95 8.72 1.13 8.47
N ALA A 96 7.91 1.79 9.31
CA ALA A 96 6.49 1.98 9.06
C ALA A 96 6.22 2.70 7.73
N ASP A 97 6.93 3.80 7.45
CA ASP A 97 6.85 4.52 6.18
C ASP A 97 7.20 3.60 4.98
N VAL A 98 8.12 2.64 5.14
CA VAL A 98 8.45 1.66 4.08
C VAL A 98 7.34 0.64 3.87
N PHE A 99 6.67 0.18 4.93
CA PHE A 99 5.52 -0.72 4.81
C PHE A 99 4.35 -0.02 4.11
N ASP A 100 4.06 1.22 4.50
CA ASP A 100 3.00 2.05 3.91
C ASP A 100 3.24 2.30 2.41
N GLU A 101 4.46 2.75 2.04
CA GLU A 101 4.84 3.01 0.65
C GLU A 101 4.92 1.75 -0.24
N LEU A 102 5.07 0.57 0.38
CA LEU A 102 4.95 -0.72 -0.30
C LEU A 102 3.50 -1.23 -0.34
N CYS A 103 2.58 -0.54 0.32
CA CYS A 103 1.18 -0.93 0.53
C CYS A 103 1.06 -2.35 1.12
N ILE A 104 1.90 -2.63 2.12
CA ILE A 104 1.92 -3.90 2.85
C ILE A 104 1.34 -3.65 4.23
N GLN A 105 0.53 -4.59 4.72
CA GLN A 105 0.01 -4.53 6.09
C GLN A 105 1.15 -4.35 7.08
N LEU A 106 1.01 -3.34 7.94
CA LEU A 106 1.96 -3.01 8.98
C LEU A 106 1.97 -4.11 10.06
N PRO A 107 3.13 -4.52 10.58
CA PRO A 107 3.21 -5.41 11.73
C PRO A 107 2.61 -4.77 12.99
N ASP A 108 2.04 -5.57 13.88
CA ASP A 108 1.41 -5.13 15.13
C ASP A 108 2.33 -4.20 15.97
N ASP A 109 3.63 -4.51 15.99
CA ASP A 109 4.66 -3.74 16.70
C ASP A 109 4.86 -2.31 16.18
N LEU A 110 4.34 -2.01 14.98
CA LEU A 110 4.43 -0.71 14.33
C LEU A 110 3.10 0.04 14.24
N GLU A 111 1.98 -0.52 14.73
CA GLU A 111 0.66 0.12 14.66
C GLU A 111 0.64 1.55 15.25
N GLU A 112 1.46 1.84 16.27
CA GLU A 112 1.57 3.18 16.85
C GLU A 112 2.21 4.23 15.91
N PHE A 113 2.84 3.77 14.83
CA PHE A 113 3.45 4.60 13.79
C PHE A 113 2.62 4.63 12.51
N ASP A 114 1.43 4.00 12.50
CA ASP A 114 0.51 4.15 11.39
C ASP A 114 0.14 5.63 11.25
N SER A 115 0.22 6.13 10.02
CA SER A 115 0.09 7.56 9.76
C SER A 115 -1.38 7.96 9.79
N ASP A 116 -1.92 8.19 10.98
CA ASP A 116 -3.29 8.66 11.25
C ASP A 116 -3.64 10.06 10.66
N ASP A 117 -2.76 10.64 9.83
CA ASP A 117 -2.95 11.97 9.25
C ASP A 117 -4.16 12.07 8.29
N ASP A 118 -4.70 10.94 7.82
CA ASP A 118 -5.84 10.89 6.90
C ASP A 118 -7.23 11.02 7.56
N LEU A 119 -7.33 11.08 8.89
CA LEU A 119 -8.62 11.22 9.61
C LEU A 119 -8.79 12.53 10.37
N SER A 120 -7.95 13.54 10.11
CA SER A 120 -8.22 14.89 10.57
C SER A 120 -9.34 15.54 9.74
N PHE A 121 -10.60 15.24 10.10
CA PHE A 121 -11.73 16.03 9.61
C PHE A 121 -11.49 17.52 9.97
N PRO A 122 -11.54 18.45 9.00
CA PRO A 122 -11.30 19.88 9.24
C PRO A 122 -12.34 20.52 10.18
N LEU A 123 -13.35 19.77 10.62
CA LEU A 123 -14.37 20.21 11.56
C LEU A 123 -13.89 20.35 13.01
N PHE A 124 -12.74 19.77 13.40
CA PHE A 124 -12.35 19.71 14.81
C PHE A 124 -11.09 20.49 15.19
N ASN A 125 -10.35 21.07 14.25
CA ASN A 125 -9.11 21.78 14.56
C ASN A 125 -9.27 23.23 15.05
N ASN A 126 -10.50 23.72 15.26
CA ASN A 126 -10.70 25.02 15.88
C ASN A 126 -10.88 24.88 17.40
N VAL A 127 -9.76 24.68 18.12
CA VAL A 127 -9.70 24.83 19.57
C VAL A 127 -9.80 26.33 19.88
N GLY A 128 -11.03 26.84 19.85
CA GLY A 128 -11.31 28.25 20.05
C GLY A 128 -12.79 28.56 20.09
N SER A 129 -13.35 28.59 21.30
CA SER A 129 -14.58 29.28 21.69
C SER A 129 -15.92 28.56 21.41
N GLY A 130 -16.47 27.95 22.48
CA GLY A 130 -17.86 28.10 22.95
C GLY A 130 -19.09 27.78 22.06
N GLY A 131 -18.98 27.68 20.74
CA GLY A 131 -20.13 27.57 19.82
C GLY A 131 -20.47 26.15 19.36
N ARG A 132 -19.67 25.15 19.74
CA ARG A 132 -19.74 23.79 19.18
C ARG A 132 -21.03 23.04 19.53
N LEU A 133 -21.60 23.30 20.71
CA LEU A 133 -22.89 22.72 21.12
C LEU A 133 -24.07 23.34 20.35
N GLN A 134 -24.02 24.65 20.06
CA GLN A 134 -25.10 25.35 19.36
C GLN A 134 -25.19 24.96 17.88
N GLN A 135 -24.06 24.70 17.22
CA GLN A 135 -24.07 24.25 15.82
C GLN A 135 -24.57 22.81 15.67
N LEU A 136 -24.30 21.95 16.65
CA LEU A 136 -24.83 20.58 16.68
C LEU A 136 -26.34 20.57 16.98
N ASP A 137 -26.81 21.38 17.92
CA ASP A 137 -28.25 21.54 18.19
C ASP A 137 -29.00 22.05 16.95
N GLN A 138 -28.42 23.02 16.23
CA GLN A 138 -29.07 23.60 15.06
C GLN A 138 -29.20 22.61 13.88
N LEU A 139 -28.25 21.69 13.72
CA LEU A 139 -28.35 20.59 12.75
C LEU A 139 -29.30 19.48 13.20
N LEU A 140 -29.45 19.26 14.51
CA LEU A 140 -30.37 18.26 15.06
C LEU A 140 -31.84 18.71 14.87
N ASP A 141 -32.11 20.00 15.07
CA ASP A 141 -33.43 20.61 14.85
C ASP A 141 -33.85 20.59 13.37
N GLU A 142 -32.89 20.74 12.45
CA GLU A 142 -33.15 20.70 11.00
C GLU A 142 -33.52 19.29 10.51
N ILE A 143 -33.12 18.24 11.23
CA ILE A 143 -33.44 16.84 10.90
C ILE A 143 -34.74 16.35 11.58
N GLN A 144 -35.22 17.02 12.64
CA GLN A 144 -36.40 16.61 13.41
C GLN A 144 -37.71 17.34 13.07
N ALA A 145 -37.77 18.18 12.04
CA ALA A 145 -39.02 18.82 11.65
C ALA A 145 -39.96 17.83 10.90
N PRO A 146 -41.15 17.50 11.44
CA PRO A 146 -42.13 16.68 10.73
C PRO A 146 -42.81 17.53 9.64
N GLU A 147 -42.82 17.04 8.41
CA GLU A 147 -43.72 17.52 7.37
C GLU A 147 -45.18 17.21 7.76
N GLU A 148 -45.98 18.25 8.04
CA GLU A 148 -47.45 18.17 7.94
C GLU A 148 -48.00 19.34 7.11
N GLU A 149 -48.39 19.03 5.87
CA GLU A 149 -49.34 19.75 5.00
C GLU A 149 -50.76 19.79 5.63
N PRO A 150 -51.78 20.61 5.20
CA PRO A 150 -52.13 20.93 3.79
C PRO A 150 -52.87 22.29 3.51
N THR A 151 -53.03 22.69 2.24
CA THR A 151 -54.35 22.98 1.57
C THR A 151 -54.27 23.64 0.17
N ASN A 152 -54.67 22.86 -0.84
CA ASN A 152 -55.65 23.15 -1.92
C ASN A 152 -55.49 24.38 -2.86
N THR A 153 -55.16 24.15 -4.15
CA THR A 153 -56.06 24.49 -5.28
C THR A 153 -55.61 23.89 -6.63
N LYS A 154 -56.57 23.17 -7.26
CA LYS A 154 -56.80 22.96 -8.71
C LYS A 154 -55.62 22.70 -9.66
N GLY A 155 -55.66 21.51 -10.29
CA GLY A 155 -55.32 21.41 -11.72
C GLY A 155 -54.87 20.06 -12.23
N LYS A 156 -55.82 19.30 -12.80
CA LYS A 156 -55.67 18.38 -13.95
C LYS A 156 -54.56 17.30 -13.94
N THR A 157 -55.02 16.06 -13.77
CA THR A 157 -54.75 14.87 -14.63
C THR A 157 -53.41 14.80 -15.37
N VAL A 158 -52.60 13.76 -15.11
CA VAL A 158 -52.24 12.69 -16.09
C VAL A 158 -51.66 11.44 -15.37
N LYS A 159 -52.41 10.33 -15.50
CA LYS A 159 -52.07 8.90 -15.69
C LYS A 159 -50.67 8.32 -15.34
N LYS A 160 -50.73 7.18 -14.62
CA LYS A 160 -50.13 5.83 -14.88
C LYS A 160 -48.68 5.80 -15.41
N LYS A 161 -47.76 4.99 -14.88
CA LYS A 161 -47.90 3.53 -14.72
C LYS A 161 -46.66 2.98 -13.99
N ALA A 162 -46.87 2.08 -13.03
CA ALA A 162 -45.87 1.11 -12.59
C ALA A 162 -45.48 0.17 -13.76
N LYS A 163 -44.23 -0.30 -13.80
CA LYS A 163 -43.90 -1.58 -14.42
C LYS A 163 -42.61 -2.18 -13.84
N GLU A 164 -42.84 -3.26 -13.13
CA GLU A 164 -41.91 -4.32 -12.75
C GLU A 164 -41.85 -5.38 -13.88
N ALA A 165 -40.82 -6.24 -13.82
CA ALA A 165 -40.57 -7.49 -14.56
C ALA A 165 -40.10 -7.33 -16.03
N ASP A 166 -39.23 -8.16 -16.60
CA ASP A 166 -38.87 -9.55 -16.29
C ASP A 166 -37.59 -9.97 -17.06
N ILE A 167 -37.10 -11.14 -16.67
CA ILE A 167 -35.99 -12.00 -17.08
C ILE A 167 -36.09 -12.50 -18.56
N VAL A 168 -34.94 -12.93 -19.13
CA VAL A 168 -34.68 -14.14 -19.97
C VAL A 168 -33.34 -13.91 -20.70
N LYS A 169 -32.20 -14.60 -20.47
CA LYS A 169 -31.79 -16.03 -20.41
C LYS A 169 -31.58 -16.68 -21.80
N ALA A 170 -30.46 -17.44 -21.90
CA ALA A 170 -30.07 -18.46 -22.90
C ALA A 170 -29.41 -17.94 -24.20
N ALA A 171 -28.42 -18.58 -24.84
CA ALA A 171 -27.75 -19.90 -24.72
C ALA A 171 -26.39 -19.83 -25.47
N VAL A 172 -25.28 -20.43 -24.97
CA VAL A 172 -24.73 -21.79 -25.24
C VAL A 172 -24.22 -22.03 -26.68
N ASP A 173 -22.91 -22.30 -26.82
CA ASP A 173 -22.28 -23.49 -27.45
C ASP A 173 -20.74 -23.25 -27.51
N GLU A 174 -19.92 -23.96 -26.73
CA GLU A 174 -19.26 -25.25 -27.03
C GLU A 174 -18.31 -25.19 -28.23
N ASP A 175 -16.99 -25.23 -27.98
CA ASP A 175 -16.15 -26.29 -28.57
C ASP A 175 -14.85 -26.51 -27.78
N THR A 176 -14.41 -27.74 -27.91
CA THR A 176 -13.56 -28.57 -27.05
C THR A 176 -12.08 -28.50 -27.42
N LYS A 177 -11.19 -28.91 -26.48
CA LYS A 177 -10.23 -30.03 -26.66
C LYS A 177 -9.01 -29.92 -25.73
N SER A 178 -9.03 -30.71 -24.65
CA SER A 178 -7.83 -31.19 -23.95
C SER A 178 -7.17 -32.34 -24.73
N PRO A 179 -5.90 -32.65 -24.44
CA PRO A 179 -5.49 -34.06 -24.40
C PRO A 179 -4.79 -34.44 -23.09
N SER A 180 -5.07 -35.65 -22.64
CA SER A 180 -4.52 -36.33 -21.48
C SER A 180 -3.48 -37.40 -21.85
N LYS A 181 -2.43 -37.52 -21.02
CA LYS A 181 -1.67 -38.72 -20.57
C LYS A 181 -1.01 -39.69 -21.57
N SER A 182 0.29 -39.94 -21.34
CA SER A 182 0.93 -41.26 -21.08
C SER A 182 2.45 -41.06 -20.83
N GLU A 183 2.96 -41.27 -19.62
CA GLU A 183 3.76 -42.45 -19.20
C GLU A 183 5.12 -42.61 -19.90
N LEU A 184 6.22 -42.58 -19.13
CA LEU A 184 7.10 -43.74 -18.88
C LEU A 184 8.38 -43.38 -18.09
N SER A 185 8.51 -44.04 -16.94
CA SER A 185 9.71 -44.69 -16.35
C SER A 185 11.02 -43.91 -16.11
N GLU A 186 11.41 -43.92 -14.83
CA GLU A 186 12.70 -44.40 -14.29
C GLU A 186 13.97 -44.17 -15.11
N ILE A 187 15.00 -43.58 -14.48
CA ILE A 187 16.32 -44.20 -14.34
C ILE A 187 17.00 -43.60 -13.09
N PHE A 188 17.20 -44.49 -12.13
CA PHE A 188 18.25 -44.41 -11.12
C PHE A 188 19.62 -44.59 -11.81
N LEU A 189 20.55 -43.66 -11.59
CA LEU A 189 21.97 -43.89 -11.26
C LEU A 189 22.73 -42.57 -11.13
#